data_AF-A6PW58-F1
#
_entry.id   AF-A6PW58-F1
#
_cell.length_a   1.000
_cell.length_b   1.000
_cell.length_c   1.000
_cell.angle_alpha   90.00
_cell.angle_beta   90.00
_cell.angle_gamma   90.00
#
_symmetry.space_group_name_H-M   'P 1'
#
loop_
_entity.id
_entity.type
_entity.pdbx_description
1 polymer ?
#
loop_
_entity_poly.entity_id
_entity_poly.type
_entity_poly.pdbx_seq_one_letter_code
_entity_poly.pdbx_strand_id
1 'polypeptide(L)'
;MASEVLEARQDSYISLVPYASGMPIKKIGHRSVDSSGETTYKKTTSSALKGAIQLGITHTVGSLSTKPERDVLMQDFYVVESIFFP
;
A
#
# COMPACT_ATOMS: atom_id res chain seq x y z
N MET A 1 40.56 26.83 3.49
CA MET A 1 40.88 25.43 3.83
C MET A 1 39.57 24.66 3.80
N ALA A 2 39.52 23.64 2.96
CA ALA A 2 38.35 22.81 2.70
C ALA A 2 38.11 21.79 3.81
N SER A 3 36.83 21.46 4.06
CA SER A 3 36.35 20.19 4.60
C SER A 3 34.82 20.26 4.64
N GLU A 4 34.09 19.79 3.61
CA GLU A 4 33.71 18.41 3.26
C GLU A 4 32.29 18.04 3.74
N VAL A 5 31.66 17.20 2.92
CA VAL A 5 30.23 16.95 2.73
C VAL A 5 29.77 15.80 3.63
N LEU A 6 28.55 15.83 4.19
CA LEU A 6 27.83 14.60 4.58
C LEU A 6 26.30 14.73 4.40
N GLU A 7 25.84 14.07 3.33
CA GLU A 7 24.68 13.18 3.19
C GLU A 7 23.25 13.64 3.55
N ALA A 8 22.38 13.50 2.55
CA ALA A 8 20.94 13.68 2.60
C ALA A 8 20.20 12.55 3.34
N ARG A 9 18.90 12.81 3.59
CA ARG A 9 17.78 11.91 3.93
C ARG A 9 17.36 11.84 5.40
N GLN A 10 16.29 12.56 5.70
CA GLN A 10 15.21 11.97 6.49
C GLN A 10 13.88 12.58 6.02
N ASP A 11 13.34 12.02 4.95
CA ASP A 11 11.98 12.31 4.50
C ASP A 11 11.00 12.08 5.66
N SER A 12 10.41 13.19 6.10
CA SER A 12 9.00 13.38 6.45
C SER A 12 8.17 12.17 6.92
N TYR A 13 7.61 12.32 8.12
CA TYR A 13 6.18 12.06 8.40
C TYR A 13 5.69 10.59 8.36
N ILE A 14 6.37 9.66 9.03
CA ILE A 14 5.69 8.44 9.50
C ILE A 14 5.30 8.64 10.96
N SER A 15 3.99 8.59 11.18
CA SER A 15 3.26 8.99 12.37
C SER A 15 3.78 8.36 13.67
N LEU A 16 3.93 9.24 14.66
CA LEU A 16 4.08 8.90 16.06
C LEU A 16 2.79 8.22 16.56
N VAL A 17 2.75 6.90 16.52
CA VAL A 17 1.92 6.13 17.45
C VAL A 17 2.88 5.39 18.37
N PRO A 18 2.93 5.71 19.67
CA PRO A 18 3.72 4.93 20.61
C PRO A 18 3.03 3.57 20.73
N TYR A 19 3.54 2.55 20.03
CA TYR A 19 3.13 1.18 20.28
C TYR A 19 3.55 0.87 21.72
N ALA A 20 2.58 0.89 22.62
CA ALA A 20 2.73 0.57 24.01
C ALA A 20 3.52 -0.74 24.14
N SER A 21 4.73 -0.60 24.66
CA SER A 21 5.60 -1.68 25.11
C SER A 21 4.84 -2.50 26.16
N GLY A 22 4.36 -3.69 25.80
CA GLY A 22 3.86 -4.63 26.81
C GLY A 22 2.95 -5.77 26.34
N MET A 23 2.33 -5.71 25.16
CA MET A 23 1.42 -6.79 24.73
C MET A 23 2.07 -7.75 23.74
N PRO A 24 2.00 -9.09 23.97
CA PRO A 24 2.63 -10.07 23.10
C PRO A 24 1.93 -10.14 21.75
N ILE A 25 2.58 -9.60 20.72
CA ILE A 25 2.15 -9.74 19.32
C ILE A 25 2.32 -11.19 18.90
N LYS A 26 1.24 -11.83 18.44
CA LYS A 26 1.29 -13.20 17.90
C LYS A 26 1.82 -13.13 16.47
N LYS A 27 3.05 -13.59 16.25
CA LYS A 27 3.73 -13.53 14.96
C LYS A 27 4.00 -14.93 14.39
N ILE A 28 3.67 -15.12 13.11
CA ILE A 28 4.02 -16.31 12.33
C ILE A 28 4.64 -15.81 11.02
N GLY A 29 5.96 -16.02 10.86
CA GLY A 29 6.70 -15.53 9.70
C GLY A 29 6.56 -14.01 9.51
N HIS A 30 6.17 -13.57 8.31
CA HIS A 30 5.92 -12.16 8.00
C HIS A 30 4.57 -11.62 8.48
N ARG A 31 3.68 -12.50 8.98
CA ARG A 31 2.37 -12.11 9.47
C ARG A 31 2.42 -11.88 10.97
N SER A 32 2.01 -10.70 11.40
CA SER A 32 1.79 -10.35 12.80
C SER A 32 0.31 -10.14 13.06
N VAL A 33 -0.17 -10.47 14.26
CA VAL A 33 -1.53 -10.18 14.73
C VAL A 33 -1.44 -9.44 16.05
N ASP A 34 -2.13 -8.31 16.15
CA ASP A 34 -2.20 -7.53 17.38
C ASP A 34 -3.37 -7.98 18.29
N SER A 35 -3.52 -7.31 19.43
CA SER A 35 -4.60 -7.58 20.38
C SER A 35 -6.00 -7.22 19.87
N SER A 36 -6.10 -6.35 18.85
CA SER A 36 -7.37 -5.99 18.20
C SER A 36 -7.80 -7.02 17.14
N GLY A 37 -6.90 -7.93 16.78
CA GLY A 37 -7.11 -8.88 15.68
C GLY A 37 -6.70 -8.34 14.32
N GLU A 38 -6.20 -7.11 14.24
CA GLU A 38 -5.63 -6.55 13.02
C GLU A 38 -4.36 -7.31 12.66
N THR A 39 -4.21 -7.59 11.37
CA THR A 39 -3.11 -8.38 10.86
C THR A 39 -2.19 -7.52 10.01
N THR A 40 -0.88 -7.73 10.13
CA THR A 40 0.12 -6.99 9.37
C THR A 40 0.99 -7.97 8.61
N TYR A 41 1.17 -7.77 7.30
CA TYR A 41 2.17 -8.48 6.52
C TYR A 41 3.34 -7.54 6.23
N LYS A 42 4.55 -7.93 6.67
CA LYS A 42 5.74 -7.05 6.69
C LYS A 42 5.46 -5.75 7.46
N LYS A 43 5.05 -4.70 6.77
CA LYS A 43 4.75 -3.36 7.33
C LYS A 43 3.36 -2.83 6.93
N THR A 44 2.58 -3.61 6.19
CA THR A 44 1.27 -3.19 5.68
C THR A 44 0.18 -3.88 6.48
N THR A 45 -0.72 -3.09 7.07
CA THR A 45 -1.89 -3.61 7.78
C THR A 45 -2.90 -4.17 6.77
N SER A 46 -3.68 -5.16 7.18
CA SER A 46 -4.72 -5.74 6.36
C SER A 46 -5.85 -4.76 6.07
N SER A 47 -6.13 -3.83 6.99
CA SER A 47 -7.05 -2.71 6.80
C SER A 47 -6.60 -1.79 5.67
N ALA A 48 -5.31 -1.41 5.63
CA ALA A 48 -4.76 -0.60 4.54
C ALA A 48 -4.81 -1.36 3.21
N LEU A 49 -4.45 -2.64 3.19
CA LEU A 49 -4.54 -3.47 1.98
C LEU A 49 -5.98 -3.58 1.46
N LYS A 50 -6.96 -3.81 2.35
CA LYS A 50 -8.39 -3.83 2.01
C LYS A 50 -8.84 -2.49 1.40
N GLY A 51 -8.47 -1.37 2.04
CA GLY A 51 -8.77 -0.04 1.54
C GLY A 51 -8.18 0.24 0.17
N ALA A 52 -6.93 -0.15 -0.06
CA ALA A 52 -6.25 0.02 -1.35
C ALA A 52 -6.92 -0.81 -2.47
N ILE A 53 -7.32 -2.05 -2.19
CA ILE A 53 -8.05 -2.89 -3.17
C ILE A 53 -9.39 -2.25 -3.52
N GLN A 54 -10.15 -1.80 -2.53
CA GLN A 54 -11.43 -1.12 -2.77
C GLN A 54 -11.23 0.13 -3.62
N LEU A 55 -10.26 0.98 -3.26
CA LEU A 55 -9.94 2.21 -3.99
C LEU A 55 -9.56 1.91 -5.45
N GLY A 56 -8.66 0.94 -5.67
CA GLY A 56 -8.21 0.56 -7.00
C GLY A 56 -9.34 0.03 -7.90
N ILE A 57 -10.22 -0.81 -7.35
CA ILE A 57 -11.39 -1.34 -8.08
C ILE A 57 -12.37 -0.21 -8.41
N THR A 58 -12.75 0.59 -7.41
CA THR A 58 -13.68 1.71 -7.61
C THR A 58 -13.17 2.67 -8.67
N HIS A 59 -11.88 3.01 -8.63
CA HIS A 59 -11.28 3.90 -9.63
C HIS A 59 -11.26 3.27 -11.04
N THR A 60 -10.79 2.03 -11.16
CA THR A 60 -10.63 1.38 -12.48
C THR A 60 -11.97 1.12 -13.14
N VAL A 61 -12.95 0.60 -12.40
CA VAL A 61 -14.30 0.37 -12.93
C VAL A 61 -15.00 1.69 -13.26
N GLY A 62 -14.87 2.69 -12.39
CA GLY A 62 -15.41 4.03 -12.64
C GLY A 62 -14.81 4.67 -13.90
N SER A 63 -13.50 4.56 -14.09
CA SER A 63 -12.82 5.07 -15.29
C SER A 63 -13.09 4.24 -16.54
N LEU A 64 -13.40 2.94 -16.42
CA LEU A 64 -13.77 2.12 -17.58
C LEU A 64 -15.13 2.57 -18.15
N SER A 65 -16.05 2.99 -17.29
CA SER A 65 -17.37 3.51 -17.70
C SER A 65 -17.30 4.79 -18.53
N THR A 66 -16.18 5.52 -18.55
CA THR A 66 -15.99 6.70 -19.42
C THR A 66 -15.46 6.32 -20.80
N LYS A 67 -14.94 5.10 -20.97
CA LYS A 67 -14.52 4.54 -22.26
C LYS A 67 -15.76 3.92 -22.95
N PRO A 68 -15.88 3.99 -24.28
CA PRO A 68 -16.99 3.34 -24.99
C PRO A 68 -16.90 1.82 -24.88
N GLU A 69 -18.06 1.16 -24.82
CA GLU A 69 -18.17 -0.31 -24.86
C GLU A 69 -17.70 -0.84 -26.23
N ARG A 70 -16.88 -1.89 -26.21
CA ARG A 70 -16.33 -2.53 -27.40
C ARG A 70 -16.01 -4.00 -27.14
N ASP A 71 -15.95 -4.78 -28.21
CA ASP A 71 -15.52 -6.18 -28.13
C ASP A 71 -14.08 -6.29 -27.61
N VAL A 72 -13.83 -7.38 -26.90
CA VAL A 72 -12.50 -7.75 -26.42
C VAL A 72 -11.70 -8.34 -27.57
N LEU A 73 -10.48 -7.84 -27.79
CA LEU A 73 -9.57 -8.31 -28.82
C LEU A 73 -8.37 -9.01 -28.21
N MET A 74 -7.63 -9.81 -29.00
CA MET A 74 -6.45 -10.53 -28.52
C MET A 74 -5.36 -9.62 -27.94
N GLN A 75 -5.34 -8.35 -28.36
CA GLN A 75 -4.44 -7.32 -27.87
C GLN A 75 -4.71 -6.95 -26.40
N ASP A 76 -5.98 -6.99 -25.96
CA ASP A 76 -6.39 -6.57 -24.62
C ASP A 76 -5.78 -7.45 -23.53
N PHE A 77 -5.48 -8.71 -23.83
CA PHE A 77 -4.84 -9.64 -22.89
C PHE A 77 -3.38 -9.30 -22.56
N TYR A 78 -2.73 -8.44 -23.35
CA TYR A 78 -1.36 -7.99 -23.09
C TYR A 78 -1.31 -6.65 -22.35
N VAL A 79 -2.45 -5.98 -22.18
CA VAL A 79 -2.51 -4.63 -21.57
C VAL A 79 -2.57 -4.74 -20.05
N VAL A 80 -1.70 -3.99 -19.39
CA VAL A 80 -1.74 -3.78 -17.94
C VAL A 80 -1.69 -2.29 -17.66
N GLU A 81 -2.73 -1.77 -17.01
CA GLU A 81 -2.78 -0.37 -16.54
C GLU A 81 -2.27 -0.31 -15.09
N SER A 82 -1.44 0.69 -14.76
CA SER A 82 -0.91 0.92 -13.42
C SER A 82 -1.19 2.34 -12.98
N ILE A 83 -1.68 2.50 -11.76
CA ILE A 83 -2.13 3.79 -11.21
C ILE A 83 -1.54 3.94 -9.81
N PHE A 84 -1.04 5.14 -9.52
CA PHE A 84 -0.51 5.50 -8.21
C PHE A 84 -1.54 6.30 -7.43
N PHE A 85 -1.78 5.89 -6.18
CA PHE A 85 -2.58 6.65 -5.22
C PHE A 85 -1.61 7.24 -4.18
N PRO A 86 -1.65 8.57 -3.93
CA PRO A 86 -0.75 9.23 -2.99
C PRO A 86 -0.99 8.81 -1.53
#